data_AF-A0A7U2EYD9-F1
#
_entry.id   AF-A0A7U2EYD9-F1
#
_cell.length_a   1.000
_cell.length_b   1.000
_cell.length_c   1.000
_cell.angle_alpha   90.00
_cell.angle_beta   90.00
_cell.angle_gamma   90.00
#
_symmetry.space_group_name_H-M   'P 1'
#
loop_
_entity.id
_entity.type
_entity.pdbx_description
1 polymer ?
#
loop_
_entity_poly.entity_id
_entity_poly.type
_entity_poly.pdbx_seq_one_letter_code
_entity_poly.pdbx_strand_id
1 'polypeptide(L)' 'MQVVIVSARYTEQNALEAFFGQVFGYGQARVTWTRGRFQCTLPRALTPTEVTSMKASVEETHY' A
#
# COMPACT_ATOMS: atom_id res chain seq x y z
N MET A 1 3.54 6.13 -14.06
CA MET A 1 3.68 5.19 -12.91
C MET A 1 4.51 5.86 -11.85
N GLN A 2 4.01 5.91 -10.62
CA GLN A 2 4.70 6.48 -9.46
C GLN A 2 5.09 5.35 -8.52
N VAL A 3 6.26 5.47 -7.88
CA VAL A 3 6.75 4.47 -6.92
C VAL A 3 6.72 5.10 -5.54
N VAL A 4 5.90 4.52 -4.65
CA VAL A 4 5.77 4.94 -3.26
C VAL A 4 6.43 3.89 -2.39
N ILE A 5 7.32 4.32 -1.49
CA ILE A 5 7.96 3.42 -0.53
C ILE A 5 7.16 3.50 0.77
N VAL A 6 6.53 2.38 1.13
CA VAL A 6 5.76 2.24 2.37
C VAL A 6 6.56 1.41 3.35
N SER A 7 6.78 1.98 4.54
CA SER A 7 7.36 1.28 5.67
C SER A 7 6.24 0.55 6.41
N ALA A 8 6.10 -0.75 6.17
CA ALA A 8 5.11 -1.62 6.81
C ALA A 8 5.76 -2.97 7.14
N ARG A 9 5.13 -3.81 7.98
CA ARG A 9 5.59 -5.17 8.31
C ARG A 9 5.24 -6.15 7.19
N TYR A 10 6.04 -7.19 7.01
CA TYR A 10 5.86 -8.17 5.91
C TYR A 10 4.43 -8.75 5.83
N THR A 11 3.75 -8.90 6.97
CA THR A 11 2.38 -9.42 7.09
C THR A 11 1.32 -8.52 6.47
N GLU A 12 1.65 -7.24 6.23
CA GLU A 12 0.73 -6.22 5.75
C GLU A 12 0.71 -6.12 4.22
N GLN A 13 1.50 -6.96 3.52
CA GLN A 13 1.50 -7.02 2.06
C GLN A 13 0.09 -7.26 1.52
N ASN A 14 -0.62 -8.23 2.09
CA ASN A 14 -1.94 -8.64 1.63
C ASN A 14 -2.98 -7.53 1.88
N ALA A 15 -2.85 -6.82 3.01
CA ALA A 15 -3.70 -5.67 3.34
C ALA A 15 -3.44 -4.49 2.39
N LEU A 16 -2.17 -4.22 2.05
CA LEU A 16 -1.79 -3.21 1.06
C LEU A 16 -2.31 -3.56 -0.33
N GLU A 17 -2.16 -4.81 -0.79
CA GLU A 17 -2.67 -5.26 -2.08
C GLU A 17 -4.20 -5.18 -2.15
N ALA A 18 -4.90 -5.58 -1.08
CA ALA A 18 -6.34 -5.44 -0.98
C ALA A 18 -6.79 -3.96 -1.01
N PHE A 19 -6.14 -3.10 -0.23
CA PHE A 19 -6.43 -1.66 -0.20
C PHE A 19 -6.20 -1.02 -1.56
N PHE A 20 -5.05 -1.28 -2.20
CA PHE A 20 -4.77 -0.73 -3.52
C PHE A 20 -5.67 -1.33 -4.61
N GLY A 21 -6.06 -2.60 -4.48
CA GLY A 21 -7.06 -3.23 -5.33
C GLY A 21 -8.43 -2.55 -5.23
N GLN A 22 -8.83 -2.10 -4.03
CA GLN A 22 -10.05 -1.31 -3.83
C GLN A 22 -9.92 0.12 -4.36
N VAL A 23 -8.79 0.80 -4.14
CA VAL A 23 -8.60 2.21 -4.51
C VAL A 23 -8.37 2.41 -6.01
N PHE A 24 -7.55 1.55 -6.63
CA PHE A 24 -7.12 1.69 -8.02
C PHE A 24 -7.69 0.63 -8.95
N GLY A 25 -8.25 -0.46 -8.42
CA GLY A 25 -8.67 -1.64 -9.17
C GLY A 25 -7.63 -2.76 -9.10
N TYR A 26 -8.11 -4.01 -9.08
CA TYR A 26 -7.26 -5.21 -9.06
C TYR A 26 -6.30 -5.21 -10.27
N GLY A 27 -5.01 -5.42 -9.99
CA GLY A 27 -3.95 -5.46 -11.01
C GLY A 27 -3.40 -4.11 -11.47
N GLN A 28 -3.96 -3.00 -10.98
CA GLN A 28 -3.47 -1.64 -11.32
C GLN A 28 -2.32 -1.19 -10.41
N ALA A 29 -2.22 -1.76 -9.21
CA ALA A 29 -1.17 -1.48 -8.25
C ALA A 29 -0.31 -2.72 -8.01
N ARG A 30 1.00 -2.51 -7.80
CA ARG A 30 1.96 -3.59 -7.56
C ARG A 30 2.68 -3.34 -6.24
N VAL A 31 2.59 -4.27 -5.31
CA VAL A 31 3.29 -4.21 -4.02
C VAL A 31 4.47 -5.17 -4.09
N THR A 32 5.69 -4.68 -3.86
CA THR A 32 6.90 -5.52 -3.88
C THR A 32 7.69 -5.29 -2.60
N TRP A 33 8.07 -6.35 -1.89
CA TRP A 33 8.97 -6.21 -0.73
C TRP A 33 10.43 -6.15 -1.19
N THR A 34 11.08 -5.02 -0.95
CA THR A 34 12.47 -4.77 -1.35
C THR A 34 13.25 -4.21 -0.16
N ARG A 35 14.31 -4.91 0.26
CA ARG A 35 15.27 -4.46 1.30
C ARG A 35 14.60 -4.03 2.62
N GLY A 36 13.58 -4.77 3.09
CA GLY A 36 12.92 -4.48 4.35
C GLY A 36 11.85 -3.38 4.29
N ARG A 37 11.45 -2.96 3.09
CA ARG A 37 10.38 -1.98 2.85
C ARG A 37 9.46 -2.46 1.73
N PHE A 38 8.21 -2.01 1.73
CA PHE A 38 7.33 -2.20 0.58
C PHE A 38 7.55 -1.10 -0.43
N GLN A 39 7.78 -1.50 -1.66
CA GLN A 39 7.85 -0.66 -2.83
C GLN A 39 6.53 -0.86 -3.60
N CYS A 40 5.65 0.13 -3.48
CA CYS A 40 4.32 0.14 -4.08
C CYS A 40 4.38 0.93 -5.37
N THR A 41 4.18 0.28 -6.51
CA THR A 41 4.06 0.92 -7.82
C THR A 41 2.59 1.18 -8.10
N LEU A 42 2.22 2.45 -8.17
CA LEU A 42 0.84 2.89 -8.31
C LEU A 42 0.62 3.59 -9.67
N PRO A 43 -0.59 3.48 -10.24
CA PRO A 43 -0.91 4.07 -11.54
C PRO A 43 -0.99 5.60 -11.43
N ARG A 44 -1.50 6.12 -10.30
CA ARG A 44 -1.54 7.54 -9.93
C ARG A 44 -0.93 7.76 -8.55
N ALA A 45 -0.60 9.01 -8.23
CA ALA A 45 -0.16 9.38 -6.89
C ALA A 45 -1.29 9.15 -5.87
N LEU A 46 -0.92 8.67 -4.67
CA LEU A 46 -1.81 8.66 -3.51
C LEU A 46 -2.08 10.10 -3.09
N THR A 47 -3.35 10.42 -2.91
CA THR A 47 -3.76 11.65 -2.24
C THR A 47 -3.43 11.58 -0.75
N PRO A 48 -3.21 12.72 -0.08
CA PRO A 48 -2.86 12.73 1.34
C PRO A 48 -3.91 12.05 2.24
N THR A 49 -5.19 12.07 1.84
CA THR A 49 -6.27 11.33 2.52
C THR A 49 -6.10 9.82 2.38
N GLU A 50 -5.77 9.33 1.18
CA GLU A 50 -5.53 7.90 0.94
C GLU A 50 -4.28 7.39 1.68
N VAL A 51 -3.25 8.23 1.85
CA VAL A 51 -2.08 7.89 2.67
C VAL A 51 -2.48 7.72 4.13
N THR A 52 -3.31 8.61 4.67
CA THR A 52 -3.79 8.52 6.05
C THR A 52 -4.69 7.30 6.25
N SER A 53 -5.61 7.02 5.33
CA SER A 53 -6.45 5.82 5.37
C SER A 53 -5.63 4.53 5.25
N MET A 54 -4.62 4.50 4.38
CA MET A 54 -3.71 3.36 4.27
C MET A 54 -2.96 3.12 5.59
N LYS A 55 -2.43 4.18 6.22
CA LYS A 55 -1.78 4.06 7.53
C LYS A 55 -2.74 3.56 8.60
N ALA A 56 -3.96 4.10 8.64
CA ALA A 56 -4.97 3.66 9.59
C ALA A 56 -5.33 2.18 9.41
N SER A 57 -5.56 1.69 8.19
CA SER A 57 -5.87 0.27 7.93
C SER A 57 -4.70 -0.67 8.27
N VAL A 58 -3.47 -0.20 8.07
CA VAL A 58 -2.25 -0.92 8.45
C VAL A 58 -2.12 -0.99 9.98
N GLU A 59 -2.36 0.11 10.68
CA GLU A 59 -2.35 0.16 12.15
C GLU A 59 -3.53 -0.59 12.81
N GLU A 60 -4.72 -0.61 12.20
CA GLU A 60 -5.91 -1.29 12.76
C GLU A 60 -5.82 -2.83 12.71
N THR A 61 -5.02 -3.40 11.80
CA THR A 61 -4.80 -4.86 11.78
C THR A 61 -3.98 -5.33 13.00
N HIS A 62 -3.49 -4.39 13.82
CA HIS A 62 -2.58 -4.64 14.92
C HIS A 62 -3.25 -4.72 16.32
N TYR A 63 -4.58 -4.77 16.41
CA TYR A 63 -5.32 -4.88 17.69
C TYR A 63 -6.14 -6.17 17.81
#